data_AF-A0A6G0UYI9-F1
#
_entry.id   AF-A0A6G0UYI9-F1
#
_cell.length_a   1.000
_cell.length_b   1.000
_cell.length_c   1.000
_cell.angle_alpha   90.00
_cell.angle_beta   90.00
_cell.angle_gamma   90.00
#
_symmetry.space_group_name_H-M   'P 1'
#
loop_
_entity.id
_entity.type
_entity.pdbx_description
1 polymer ?
#
loop_
_entity_poly.entity_id
_entity_poly.type
_entity_poly.pdbx_seq_one_letter_code
_entity_poly.pdbx_strand_id
1 'polypeptide(L)'
;MPTLVVGEIDPFVAGVTNRMVNARLLGSVNPNSNKAWLDKSLEVFYGSPENEKLVSKILEDEKVNSIVYIPSGLGSISRRKSSIGDYAKKQLFRITHFLDGWRKSKNAQEQTLIFVSSFSVYGKDDVDPSHKTSLKPMTELGAALMASEALLHSYAVSYKLNIKILRLRSADPPKCLEDIVTALNLLKSHKDGVCQIFHMPSDTSSDFADDNVTNLTSIPGWRESPSGDSQWMDYLLSKSFIPAARVLVFGSRGWIGEQFLELLKQKKIEVVSSKSRPGSDSDDVIAKEITEVSPSHVVSMVGRTQGPGCGNIDYLEGGPEKLKENVGDNLFAPWILAKFCDEFGLHFTYLGTGCLYQYNEEHQRNGKGYTESETPNFTGNKYSVVKGFTDQSLGFFKNTLNARIRLPINDDDSPRNLLRKLIGFKKVIDIPNSITYLPDCLPILLELILKQEIGTLNLVNPGSISFPRILGIYEEETGKKLEFEVVQVDESSPAVQTRAHCTLDTTRLETLFSEVLSIESAVRKAVEKISIHLS
;
A
#
# COMPACT_ATOMS: atom_id res chain seq x y z
N MET A 1 10.94 23.61 24.98
CA MET A 1 11.83 23.16 23.89
C MET A 1 11.43 23.93 22.64
N PRO A 2 12.38 24.50 21.87
CA PRO A 2 12.10 25.13 20.58
C PRO A 2 11.25 24.20 19.71
N THR A 3 10.06 24.66 19.34
CA THR A 3 9.09 23.87 18.59
C THR A 3 8.79 24.51 17.24
N LEU A 4 8.76 23.71 16.18
CA LEU A 4 8.28 24.14 14.87
C LEU A 4 6.91 23.53 14.59
N VAL A 5 5.89 24.36 14.47
CA VAL A 5 4.58 23.96 13.97
C VAL A 5 4.57 24.11 12.46
N VAL A 6 4.18 23.07 11.74
CA VAL A 6 4.17 23.01 10.28
C VAL A 6 2.74 22.80 9.81
N GLY A 7 2.21 23.69 8.98
CA GLY A 7 0.83 23.59 8.49
C GLY A 7 0.45 24.72 7.54
N GLU A 8 -0.79 24.75 7.06
CA GLU A 8 -1.32 25.93 6.36
C GLU A 8 -1.45 27.09 7.36
N ILE A 9 -1.06 28.31 6.97
CA ILE A 9 -1.17 29.47 7.86
C ILE A 9 -2.63 29.91 7.90
N ASP A 10 -3.38 29.33 8.82
CA ASP A 10 -4.79 29.59 9.09
C ASP A 10 -5.05 29.83 10.60
N PRO A 11 -6.24 30.31 11.00
CA PRO A 11 -6.54 30.60 12.40
C PRO A 11 -6.40 29.38 13.34
N PHE A 12 -6.64 28.17 12.84
CA PHE A 12 -6.55 26.95 13.65
C PHE A 12 -5.08 26.61 13.95
N VAL A 13 -4.23 26.54 12.94
CA VAL A 13 -2.80 26.22 13.10
C VAL A 13 -2.07 27.31 13.89
N ALA A 14 -2.40 28.58 13.67
CA ALA A 14 -1.84 29.66 14.49
C ALA A 14 -2.35 29.63 15.94
N GLY A 15 -3.62 29.25 16.15
CA GLY A 15 -4.17 29.01 17.47
C GLY A 15 -3.39 27.95 18.25
N VAL A 16 -3.02 26.84 17.59
CA VAL A 16 -2.14 25.80 18.17
C VAL A 16 -0.79 26.40 18.54
N THR A 17 -0.18 27.12 17.60
CA THR A 17 1.17 27.68 17.78
C THR A 17 1.23 28.68 18.94
N ASN A 18 0.24 29.57 19.08
CA ASN A 18 0.18 30.58 20.14
C ASN A 18 0.03 29.99 21.55
N ARG A 19 -0.52 28.78 21.69
CA ARG A 19 -0.63 28.09 22.99
C ARG A 19 0.65 27.36 23.40
N MET A 20 1.68 27.36 22.55
CA MET A 20 2.94 26.67 22.81
C MET A 20 4.06 27.66 23.16
N VAL A 21 4.80 27.36 24.23
CA VAL A 21 5.96 28.16 24.65
C VAL A 21 7.14 27.91 23.71
N ASN A 22 7.74 28.98 23.16
CA ASN A 22 8.87 28.94 22.23
C ASN A 22 8.55 28.14 20.95
N ALA A 23 7.38 28.40 20.37
CA ALA A 23 6.93 27.81 19.12
C ALA A 23 7.00 28.81 17.96
N ARG A 24 7.30 28.29 16.78
CA ARG A 24 7.39 29.02 15.51
C ARG A 24 6.51 28.33 14.49
N LEU A 25 5.96 29.07 13.55
CA LEU A 25 5.08 28.54 12.50
C LEU A 25 5.80 28.53 11.15
N LEU A 26 5.83 27.38 10.47
CA LEU A 26 6.21 27.26 9.06
C LEU A 26 4.98 26.90 8.24
N GLY A 27 4.70 27.70 7.20
CA GLY A 27 3.58 27.38 6.32
C GLY A 27 3.44 28.28 5.10
N SER A 28 2.55 27.86 4.22
CA SER A 28 2.09 28.67 3.09
C SER A 28 0.85 29.48 3.49
N VAL A 29 0.73 30.69 2.95
CA VAL A 29 -0.45 31.55 3.13
C VAL A 29 -1.22 31.58 1.82
N ASN A 30 -2.54 31.55 1.88
CA ASN A 30 -3.37 32.02 0.78
C ASN A 30 -3.08 33.51 0.51
N PRO A 31 -2.62 33.89 -0.70
CA PRO A 31 -2.29 35.29 -1.00
C PRO A 31 -3.46 36.26 -0.79
N ASN A 32 -4.71 35.76 -0.78
CA ASN A 32 -5.93 36.55 -0.64
C ASN A 32 -6.52 36.58 0.79
N SER A 33 -5.86 35.99 1.80
CA SER A 33 -6.41 35.96 3.16
C SER A 33 -6.05 37.21 3.98
N ASN A 34 -7.03 37.72 4.73
CA ASN A 34 -6.80 38.74 5.75
C ASN A 34 -6.00 38.12 6.90
N LYS A 35 -4.85 38.72 7.27
CA LYS A 35 -3.93 38.23 8.32
C LYS A 35 -4.13 38.92 9.68
N ALA A 36 -5.18 39.73 9.86
CA ALA A 36 -5.41 40.50 11.08
C ALA A 36 -5.59 39.64 12.36
N TRP A 37 -5.90 38.35 12.21
CA TRP A 37 -6.02 37.39 13.31
C TRP A 37 -4.68 36.81 13.78
N LEU A 38 -3.59 37.01 13.03
CA LEU A 38 -2.28 36.47 13.36
C LEU A 38 -1.63 37.33 14.46
N ASP A 39 -1.24 36.68 15.56
CA ASP A 39 -0.56 37.35 16.67
C ASP A 39 0.79 37.93 16.21
N LYS A 40 1.04 39.20 16.53
CA LYS A 40 2.27 39.91 16.12
C LYS A 40 3.52 39.40 16.83
N SER A 41 3.37 38.74 17.97
CA SER A 41 4.47 38.10 18.69
C SER A 41 4.81 36.71 18.14
N LEU A 42 3.99 36.15 17.26
CA LEU A 42 4.24 34.84 16.67
C LEU A 42 5.31 34.95 15.58
N GLU A 43 6.39 34.19 15.74
CA GLU A 43 7.43 34.07 14.71
C GLU A 43 6.97 33.10 13.62
N VAL A 44 6.91 33.61 12.37
CA VAL A 44 6.36 32.88 11.22
C VAL A 44 7.36 32.85 10.06
N PHE A 45 7.69 31.65 9.61
CA PHE A 45 8.42 31.39 8.38
C PHE A 45 7.43 31.16 7.23
N TYR A 46 7.40 32.11 6.30
CA TYR A 46 6.57 32.02 5.11
C TYR A 46 7.27 31.17 4.05
N GLY A 47 6.71 30.00 3.74
CA GLY A 47 7.26 29.11 2.71
C GLY A 47 6.56 27.76 2.65
N SER A 48 6.69 27.08 1.51
CA SER A 48 6.14 25.73 1.36
C SER A 48 6.93 24.73 2.20
N PRO A 49 6.27 23.88 3.01
CA PRO A 49 6.91 22.74 3.67
C PRO A 49 7.53 21.72 2.70
N GLU A 50 7.20 21.81 1.41
CA GLU A 50 7.80 20.99 0.34
C GLU A 50 9.23 21.44 -0.01
N ASN A 51 9.63 22.64 0.41
CA ASN A 51 10.99 23.13 0.15
C ASN A 51 11.96 22.52 1.17
N GLU A 52 12.54 21.38 0.81
CA GLU A 52 13.50 20.64 1.64
C GLU A 52 14.62 21.51 2.21
N LYS A 53 15.21 22.40 1.40
CA LYS A 53 16.31 23.27 1.83
C LYS A 53 15.85 24.29 2.88
N LEU A 54 14.66 24.84 2.71
CA LEU A 54 14.06 25.75 3.67
C LEU A 54 13.79 25.03 5.00
N VAL A 55 13.20 23.83 4.93
CA VAL A 55 12.93 22.99 6.11
C VAL A 55 14.23 22.69 6.87
N SER A 56 15.25 22.15 6.20
CA SER A 56 16.53 21.84 6.85
C SER A 56 17.15 23.09 7.49
N LYS A 57 17.13 24.22 6.79
CA LYS A 57 17.69 25.47 7.30
C LYS A 57 16.97 25.96 8.56
N ILE A 58 15.64 26.00 8.57
CA ILE A 58 14.86 26.43 9.74
C ILE A 58 15.14 25.52 10.94
N LEU A 59 15.14 24.20 10.71
CA LEU A 59 15.37 23.23 11.78
C LEU A 59 16.75 23.40 12.44
N GLU A 60 17.77 23.74 11.65
CA GLU A 60 19.13 23.98 12.13
C GLU A 60 19.32 25.35 12.77
N ASP A 61 18.92 26.42 12.09
CA ASP A 61 19.12 27.81 12.53
C ASP A 61 18.35 28.10 13.83
N GLU A 62 17.10 27.60 13.93
CA GLU A 62 16.24 27.80 15.10
C GLU A 62 16.44 26.76 16.19
N LYS A 63 17.39 25.83 16.00
CA LYS A 63 17.72 24.74 16.94
C LYS A 63 16.46 24.00 17.40
N VAL A 64 15.62 23.63 16.44
CA VAL A 64 14.33 22.98 16.70
C VAL A 64 14.57 21.63 17.38
N ASN A 65 13.81 21.33 18.42
CA ASN A 65 13.84 20.02 19.11
C ASN A 65 12.56 19.21 18.88
N SER A 66 11.43 19.90 18.70
CA SER A 66 10.14 19.25 18.50
C SER A 66 9.45 19.84 17.28
N ILE A 67 8.79 19.00 16.51
CA ILE A 67 8.07 19.38 15.31
C ILE A 67 6.63 18.92 15.48
N VAL A 68 5.66 19.80 15.23
CA VAL A 68 4.24 19.47 15.19
C VAL A 68 3.75 19.68 13.76
N TYR A 69 3.44 18.60 13.06
CA TYR A 69 2.98 18.67 11.68
C TYR A 69 1.47 18.51 11.62
N ILE A 70 0.78 19.54 11.13
CA ILE A 70 -0.68 19.60 10.99
C ILE A 70 -1.03 19.61 9.50
N PRO A 71 -1.54 18.49 8.96
CA PRO A 71 -2.04 18.42 7.59
C PRO A 71 -3.10 19.50 7.31
N SER A 72 -3.00 20.15 6.14
CA SER A 72 -4.02 21.11 5.68
C SER A 72 -5.43 20.50 5.69
N GLY A 73 -6.48 21.25 6.05
CA GLY A 73 -7.87 20.78 5.98
C GLY A 73 -8.45 20.12 7.24
N LEU A 74 -7.63 19.82 8.26
CA LEU A 74 -8.12 19.33 9.57
C LEU A 74 -9.06 20.32 10.29
N GLY A 75 -8.87 21.63 10.10
CA GLY A 75 -9.70 22.68 10.71
C GLY A 75 -10.78 23.28 9.80
N SER A 76 -10.92 22.80 8.56
CA SER A 76 -11.85 23.37 7.56
C SER A 76 -12.46 22.25 6.72
N ILE A 77 -13.36 21.48 7.34
CA ILE A 77 -14.13 20.42 6.66
C ILE A 77 -15.24 21.01 5.76
N SER A 78 -15.50 22.31 5.84
CA SER A 78 -16.47 22.98 4.97
C SER A 78 -15.80 23.67 3.77
N ARG A 79 -16.01 23.06 2.59
CA ARG A 79 -15.85 23.65 1.24
C ARG A 79 -14.41 23.84 0.74
N ARG A 80 -13.85 22.79 0.12
CA ARG A 80 -13.05 22.98 -1.10
C ARG A 80 -13.60 22.08 -2.21
N LYS A 81 -14.03 22.72 -3.30
CA LYS A 81 -14.24 22.10 -4.61
C LYS A 81 -12.87 21.79 -5.22
N SER A 82 -12.12 20.85 -4.67
CA SER A 82 -11.05 20.20 -5.42
C SER A 82 -11.58 18.88 -5.92
N SER A 83 -11.16 18.47 -7.12
CA SER A 83 -11.45 17.13 -7.64
C SER A 83 -11.03 16.06 -6.64
N ILE A 84 -11.76 14.95 -6.64
CA ILE A 84 -11.58 13.80 -5.75
C ILE A 84 -10.10 13.37 -5.81
N GLY A 85 -9.42 13.25 -4.65
CA GLY A 85 -8.05 12.73 -4.52
C GLY A 85 -6.88 13.70 -4.83
N ASP A 86 -7.17 14.89 -5.34
CA ASP A 86 -6.18 15.96 -5.53
C ASP A 86 -5.60 16.43 -4.17
N TYR A 87 -6.44 16.36 -3.13
CA TYR A 87 -6.07 16.60 -1.74
C TYR A 87 -5.09 15.54 -1.22
N ALA A 88 -5.41 14.25 -1.36
CA ALA A 88 -4.58 13.15 -0.85
C ALA A 88 -3.19 13.16 -1.48
N LYS A 89 -3.11 13.38 -2.80
CA LYS A 89 -1.85 13.54 -3.52
C LYS A 89 -1.03 14.70 -2.99
N LYS A 90 -1.62 15.90 -2.87
CA LYS A 90 -0.93 17.09 -2.35
C LYS A 90 -0.41 16.87 -0.95
N GLN A 91 -1.20 16.20 -0.10
CA GLN A 91 -0.77 15.87 1.26
C GLN A 91 0.43 14.91 1.27
N LEU A 92 0.36 13.81 0.52
CA LEU A 92 1.44 12.84 0.42
C LEU A 92 2.73 13.47 -0.13
N PHE A 93 2.62 14.29 -1.16
CA PHE A 93 3.74 15.04 -1.71
C PHE A 93 4.39 15.96 -0.65
N ARG A 94 3.57 16.74 0.06
CA ARG A 94 4.00 17.67 1.11
C ARG A 94 4.74 16.97 2.23
N ILE A 95 4.15 15.92 2.80
CA ILE A 95 4.77 15.21 3.92
C ILE A 95 6.03 14.49 3.46
N THR A 96 6.06 13.93 2.25
CA THR A 96 7.28 13.28 1.71
C THR A 96 8.45 14.25 1.62
N HIS A 97 8.24 15.41 1.00
CA HIS A 97 9.29 16.42 0.89
C HIS A 97 9.67 17.05 2.24
N PHE A 98 8.70 17.26 3.13
CA PHE A 98 8.99 17.70 4.48
C PHE A 98 9.90 16.70 5.22
N LEU A 99 9.56 15.42 5.20
CA LEU A 99 10.35 14.35 5.83
C LEU A 99 11.75 14.26 5.23
N ASP A 100 11.89 14.48 3.92
CA ASP A 100 13.18 14.51 3.25
C ASP A 100 14.04 15.71 3.65
N GLY A 101 13.45 16.89 3.83
CA GLY A 101 14.13 18.06 4.38
C GLY A 101 14.53 17.84 5.84
N TRP A 102 13.64 17.27 6.65
CA TRP A 102 13.90 17.00 8.05
C TRP A 102 15.00 15.96 8.24
N ARG A 103 14.94 14.79 7.60
CA ARG A 103 15.93 13.72 7.76
C ARG A 103 17.35 14.14 7.35
N LYS A 104 17.48 15.12 6.45
CA LYS A 104 18.76 15.65 5.97
C LYS A 104 19.35 16.70 6.92
N SER A 105 18.57 17.20 7.88
CA SER A 105 19.06 18.14 8.89
C SER A 105 19.99 17.46 9.90
N LYS A 106 20.97 18.19 10.41
CA LYS A 106 22.04 17.64 11.27
C LYS A 106 21.54 16.91 12.53
N ASN A 107 20.43 17.35 13.11
CA ASN A 107 19.94 16.87 14.41
C ASN A 107 18.64 16.05 14.30
N ALA A 108 18.34 15.51 13.12
CA ALA A 108 17.06 14.84 12.86
C ALA A 108 16.73 13.70 13.83
N GLN A 109 17.74 12.92 14.25
CA GLN A 109 17.57 11.80 15.19
C GLN A 109 17.36 12.23 16.64
N GLU A 110 17.77 13.46 16.99
CA GLU A 110 17.54 14.05 18.32
C GLU A 110 16.20 14.79 18.41
N GLN A 111 15.57 15.03 17.27
CA GLN A 111 14.30 15.72 17.15
C GLN A 111 13.13 14.75 17.23
N THR A 112 11.99 15.22 17.73
CA THR A 112 10.72 14.48 17.75
C THR A 112 9.72 15.12 16.80
N LEU A 113 9.19 14.33 15.87
CA LEU A 113 8.04 14.73 15.04
C LEU A 113 6.74 14.20 15.63
N ILE A 114 5.75 15.08 15.74
CA ILE A 114 4.38 14.77 16.15
C ILE A 114 3.49 15.11 14.96
N PHE A 115 3.00 14.08 14.27
CA PHE A 115 2.08 14.21 13.16
C PHE A 115 0.64 14.16 13.66
N VAL A 116 -0.14 15.19 13.35
CA VAL A 116 -1.56 15.26 13.73
C VAL A 116 -2.40 14.56 12.67
N SER A 117 -3.07 13.49 13.08
CA SER A 117 -4.02 12.68 12.32
C SER A 117 -5.41 12.74 12.96
N SER A 118 -6.34 11.91 12.50
CA SER A 118 -7.74 11.94 12.91
C SER A 118 -8.36 10.54 12.90
N PHE A 119 -9.43 10.33 13.68
CA PHE A 119 -10.21 9.10 13.68
C PHE A 119 -10.90 8.80 12.34
N SER A 120 -10.92 9.77 11.41
CA SER A 120 -11.34 9.53 10.02
C SER A 120 -10.58 8.40 9.32
N VAL A 121 -9.37 8.04 9.79
CA VAL A 121 -8.63 6.84 9.32
C VAL A 121 -9.38 5.53 9.61
N TYR A 122 -10.32 5.52 10.57
CA TYR A 122 -11.17 4.38 10.91
C TYR A 122 -12.50 4.35 10.16
N GLY A 123 -12.83 5.46 9.46
CA GLY A 123 -14.06 5.59 8.69
C GLY A 123 -15.30 5.98 9.49
N LYS A 124 -15.48 5.49 10.72
CA LYS A 124 -16.65 5.80 11.57
C LYS A 124 -16.26 6.60 12.81
N ASP A 125 -17.03 7.63 13.15
CA ASP A 125 -16.75 8.57 14.26
C ASP A 125 -17.00 7.96 15.67
N ASP A 126 -17.84 6.92 15.73
CA ASP A 126 -18.24 6.26 16.98
C ASP A 126 -17.31 5.11 17.39
N VAL A 127 -16.22 4.91 16.66
CA VAL A 127 -15.28 3.85 17.00
C VAL A 127 -14.50 4.23 18.24
N ASP A 128 -14.63 3.43 19.29
CA ASP A 128 -13.70 3.43 20.41
C ASP A 128 -12.40 2.77 19.92
N PRO A 129 -11.36 3.54 19.60
CA PRO A 129 -10.22 3.00 18.90
C PRO A 129 -9.34 2.24 19.87
N SER A 130 -9.58 0.95 19.95
CA SER A 130 -8.52 0.02 20.31
C SER A 130 -7.56 -0.11 19.12
N HIS A 131 -6.31 -0.43 19.39
CA HIS A 131 -5.29 -0.88 18.44
C HIS A 131 -5.73 -2.01 17.46
N LYS A 132 -6.86 -2.72 17.70
CA LYS A 132 -7.49 -3.69 16.78
C LYS A 132 -8.32 -3.06 15.67
N THR A 133 -8.61 -1.78 15.80
CA THR A 133 -9.52 -1.10 14.88
C THR A 133 -8.85 -0.99 13.52
N SER A 134 -9.36 -1.74 12.54
CA SER A 134 -8.89 -1.66 11.17
C SER A 134 -9.02 -0.23 10.65
N LEU A 135 -7.97 0.27 10.02
CA LEU A 135 -8.05 1.51 9.27
C LEU A 135 -8.93 1.24 8.06
N LYS A 136 -10.09 1.90 8.02
CA LYS A 136 -11.08 1.77 6.97
C LYS A 136 -11.60 3.16 6.62
N PRO A 137 -10.72 4.08 6.18
CA PRO A 137 -11.15 5.44 5.92
C PRO A 137 -12.27 5.44 4.87
N MET A 138 -13.36 6.11 5.20
CA MET A 138 -14.51 6.32 4.31
C MET A 138 -14.48 7.70 3.64
N THR A 139 -13.47 8.51 3.95
CA THR A 139 -13.31 9.88 3.44
C THR A 139 -11.93 10.08 2.84
N GLU A 140 -11.81 11.01 1.88
CA GLU A 140 -10.52 11.39 1.28
C GLU A 140 -9.51 11.85 2.32
N LEU A 141 -9.98 12.58 3.34
CA LEU A 141 -9.15 13.01 4.46
C LEU A 141 -8.59 11.81 5.22
N GLY A 142 -9.45 10.86 5.59
CA GLY A 142 -9.04 9.65 6.28
C GLY A 142 -8.03 8.83 5.46
N ALA A 143 -8.25 8.69 4.14
CA ALA A 143 -7.35 7.94 3.26
C ALA A 143 -5.99 8.63 3.13
N ALA A 144 -5.97 9.95 2.98
CA ALA A 144 -4.74 10.75 2.91
C ALA A 144 -3.93 10.69 4.21
N LEU A 145 -4.61 10.79 5.36
CA LEU A 145 -3.98 10.67 6.68
C LEU A 145 -3.42 9.27 6.89
N MET A 146 -4.19 8.23 6.58
CA MET A 146 -3.74 6.83 6.66
C MET A 146 -2.48 6.59 5.80
N ALA A 147 -2.46 7.09 4.57
CA ALA A 147 -1.29 6.95 3.71
C ALA A 147 -0.08 7.76 4.23
N SER A 148 -0.30 8.92 4.84
CA SER A 148 0.75 9.73 5.48
C SER A 148 1.33 9.00 6.70
N GLU A 149 0.49 8.38 7.52
CA GLU A 149 0.91 7.56 8.66
C GLU A 149 1.78 6.37 8.24
N ALA A 150 1.43 5.70 7.14
CA ALA A 150 2.24 4.61 6.57
C ALA A 150 3.63 5.09 6.15
N LEU A 151 3.70 6.25 5.48
CA LEU A 151 4.98 6.86 5.08
C LEU A 151 5.83 7.22 6.30
N LEU A 152 5.21 7.83 7.31
CA LEU A 152 5.86 8.19 8.57
C LEU A 152 6.46 6.97 9.27
N HIS A 153 5.70 5.87 9.35
CA HIS A 153 6.18 4.63 9.92
C HIS A 153 7.40 4.08 9.15
N SER A 154 7.35 4.12 7.82
CA SER A 154 8.48 3.71 6.97
C SER A 154 9.73 4.54 7.22
N TYR A 155 9.59 5.86 7.39
CA TYR A 155 10.71 6.77 7.68
C TYR A 155 11.26 6.58 9.09
N ALA A 156 10.40 6.41 10.10
CA ALA A 156 10.82 6.13 11.48
C ALA A 156 11.72 4.90 11.56
N VAL A 157 11.29 3.79 10.94
CA VAL A 157 12.04 2.54 10.90
C VAL A 157 13.33 2.69 10.07
N SER A 158 13.22 3.23 8.85
CA SER A 158 14.34 3.27 7.90
C SER A 158 15.49 4.18 8.34
N TYR A 159 15.17 5.28 9.04
CA TYR A 159 16.14 6.32 9.41
C TYR A 159 16.36 6.46 10.92
N LYS A 160 15.69 5.64 11.72
CA LYS A 160 15.70 5.70 13.19
C LYS A 160 15.27 7.09 13.70
N LEU A 161 14.21 7.63 13.11
CA LEU A 161 13.64 8.93 13.48
C LEU A 161 12.59 8.75 14.58
N ASN A 162 12.54 9.69 15.51
CA ASN A 162 11.53 9.71 16.56
C ASN A 162 10.24 10.38 16.04
N ILE A 163 9.28 9.55 15.67
CA ILE A 163 7.99 9.98 15.11
C ILE A 163 6.85 9.51 16.02
N LYS A 164 5.88 10.39 16.23
CA LYS A 164 4.66 10.13 16.97
C LYS A 164 3.47 10.56 16.11
N ILE A 165 2.42 9.76 16.08
CA ILE A 165 1.18 10.03 15.36
C ILE A 165 0.10 10.29 16.41
N LEU A 166 -0.51 11.46 16.39
CA LEU A 166 -1.57 11.85 17.29
C LEU A 166 -2.91 11.82 16.54
N ARG A 167 -3.78 10.85 16.81
CA ARG A 167 -5.11 10.76 16.20
C ARG A 167 -6.13 11.49 17.06
N LEU A 168 -6.77 12.50 16.48
CA LEU A 168 -7.82 13.30 17.12
C LEU A 168 -9.20 12.75 16.78
N ARG A 169 -10.08 12.64 17.79
CA ARG A 169 -11.46 12.19 17.61
C ARG A 169 -12.36 13.27 17.02
N SER A 170 -12.26 14.48 17.57
CA SER A 170 -13.13 15.57 17.15
C SER A 170 -12.63 16.21 15.85
N ALA A 171 -13.59 16.69 15.06
CA ALA A 171 -13.41 17.58 13.93
C ALA A 171 -13.69 19.06 14.31
N ASP A 172 -14.05 19.32 15.57
CA ASP A 172 -14.36 20.65 16.07
C ASP A 172 -13.07 21.43 16.42
N PRO A 173 -12.73 22.50 15.68
CA PRO A 173 -11.44 23.17 15.81
C PRO A 173 -11.05 23.63 17.23
N PRO A 174 -11.94 24.19 18.08
CA PRO A 174 -11.61 24.55 19.45
C PRO A 174 -11.25 23.33 20.33
N LYS A 175 -11.96 22.20 20.15
CA LYS A 175 -11.69 20.96 20.89
C LYS A 175 -10.40 20.29 20.41
N CYS A 176 -10.19 20.22 19.09
CA CYS A 176 -8.94 19.73 18.52
C CYS A 176 -7.73 20.51 19.04
N LEU A 177 -7.86 21.82 19.19
CA LEU A 177 -6.80 22.69 19.72
C LEU A 177 -6.42 22.30 21.15
N GLU A 178 -7.40 22.05 22.02
CA GLU A 178 -7.16 21.64 23.41
C GLU A 178 -6.58 20.23 23.50
N ASP A 179 -7.06 19.31 22.67
CA ASP A 179 -6.54 17.94 22.59
C ASP A 179 -5.08 17.92 22.14
N ILE A 180 -4.73 18.69 21.11
CA ILE A 180 -3.35 18.81 20.62
C ILE A 180 -2.45 19.37 21.73
N VAL A 181 -2.83 20.46 22.39
CA VAL A 181 -2.01 21.06 23.46
C VAL A 181 -1.81 20.10 24.63
N THR A 182 -2.87 19.38 25.01
CA THR A 182 -2.83 18.38 26.08
C THR A 182 -1.90 17.22 25.71
N ALA A 183 -2.07 16.65 24.53
CA ALA A 183 -1.20 15.60 24.01
C ALA A 183 0.26 16.04 23.96
N LEU A 184 0.55 17.25 23.48
CA LEU A 184 1.90 17.77 23.38
C LEU A 184 2.60 17.93 24.74
N ASN A 185 1.85 18.16 25.82
CA ASN A 185 2.42 18.19 27.17
C ASN A 185 2.72 16.79 27.70
N LEU A 186 1.88 15.81 27.39
CA LEU A 186 2.06 14.41 27.78
C LEU A 186 3.20 13.73 26.99
N LEU A 187 3.29 14.01 25.69
CA LEU A 187 4.28 13.41 24.80
C LEU A 187 5.73 13.84 25.10
N LYS A 188 5.93 14.88 25.92
CA LYS A 188 7.26 15.31 26.39
C LYS A 188 7.89 14.34 27.40
N SER A 189 7.09 13.51 28.09
CA SER A 189 7.59 12.54 29.08
C SER A 189 7.93 11.17 28.49
N HIS A 190 7.41 10.85 27.30
CA HIS A 190 7.59 9.54 26.65
C HIS A 190 8.76 9.58 25.66
N LYS A 191 9.82 8.79 25.88
CA LYS A 191 11.02 8.77 25.01
C LYS A 191 11.21 7.51 24.19
N ASP A 192 10.51 6.42 24.50
CA ASP A 192 10.83 5.10 23.95
C ASP A 192 9.72 4.56 23.03
N GLY A 193 10.08 4.23 21.79
CA GLY A 193 9.20 3.56 20.81
C GLY A 193 9.46 4.00 19.36
N VAL A 194 9.30 3.09 18.41
CA VAL A 194 9.38 3.40 16.96
C VAL A 194 7.99 3.75 16.45
N CYS A 195 7.78 4.97 15.94
CA CYS A 195 6.51 5.42 15.35
C CYS A 195 5.26 5.16 16.22
N GLN A 196 5.15 5.84 17.34
CA GLN A 196 4.08 5.60 18.32
C GLN A 196 2.75 6.27 17.90
N ILE A 197 1.62 5.58 18.09
CA ILE A 197 0.28 6.14 17.80
C ILE A 197 -0.42 6.44 19.13
N PHE A 198 -0.97 7.65 19.25
CA PHE A 198 -1.70 8.12 20.42
C PHE A 198 -3.13 8.50 20.03
N HIS A 199 -4.10 8.12 20.85
CA HIS A 199 -5.51 8.44 20.66
C HIS A 199 -5.96 9.42 21.73
N MET A 200 -6.60 10.51 21.33
CA MET A 200 -7.22 11.44 22.28
C MET A 200 -8.69 11.09 22.47
N PRO A 201 -9.14 10.75 23.70
CA PRO A 201 -10.55 10.53 23.98
C PRO A 201 -11.36 11.83 23.84
N SER A 202 -12.67 11.70 23.59
CA SER A 202 -13.57 12.85 23.44
C SER A 202 -13.81 13.62 24.73
N ASP A 203 -13.57 13.05 25.91
CA ASP A 203 -13.96 13.66 27.17
C ASP A 203 -12.76 13.83 28.11
N THR A 204 -12.57 15.06 28.56
CA THR A 204 -11.58 15.47 29.54
C THR A 204 -11.89 14.84 30.90
N SER A 205 -11.34 13.65 31.17
CA SER A 205 -11.18 13.13 32.52
C SER A 205 -9.74 12.68 32.74
N SER A 206 -9.19 13.15 33.84
CA SER A 206 -7.78 13.27 34.21
C SER A 206 -7.01 11.97 34.50
N ASP A 207 -7.44 10.81 34.01
CA ASP A 207 -6.84 9.53 34.39
C ASP A 207 -6.12 8.88 33.21
N PHE A 208 -4.83 9.19 33.07
CA PHE A 208 -3.89 8.36 32.32
C PHE A 208 -3.41 7.24 33.25
N ALA A 209 -3.97 6.04 33.09
CA ALA A 209 -3.36 4.82 33.61
C ALA A 209 -2.40 4.25 32.55
N ASP A 210 -1.26 3.72 33.00
CA ASP A 210 -0.11 3.19 32.24
C ASP A 210 -0.42 2.01 31.30
N ASP A 211 -1.69 1.65 31.09
CA ASP A 211 -2.10 0.38 30.46
C ASP A 211 -2.37 0.44 28.94
N ASN A 212 -2.10 1.56 28.25
CA ASN A 212 -2.47 1.75 26.84
C ASN A 212 -1.39 1.37 25.79
N VAL A 213 -0.40 0.54 26.15
CA VAL A 213 0.59 0.02 25.20
C VAL A 213 0.58 -1.51 25.26
N THR A 214 -0.08 -2.19 24.32
CA THR A 214 -0.05 -3.67 24.25
C THR A 214 -0.25 -4.25 22.85
N ASN A 215 0.25 -5.47 22.64
CA ASN A 215 0.34 -6.25 21.38
C ASN A 215 -0.93 -7.10 21.13
N LEU A 216 -1.25 -7.41 19.86
CA LEU A 216 -2.56 -7.98 19.50
C LEU A 216 -2.61 -9.29 18.73
N THR A 217 -3.53 -10.14 19.20
CA THR A 217 -4.10 -11.31 18.52
C THR A 217 -5.65 -11.21 18.49
N SER A 218 -6.22 -11.53 17.31
CA SER A 218 -7.60 -11.95 16.94
C SER A 218 -8.86 -11.06 17.04
N ILE A 219 -9.75 -11.14 16.02
CA ILE A 219 -11.15 -10.63 15.93
C ILE A 219 -11.99 -11.50 14.96
N PRO A 220 -13.32 -11.68 15.17
CA PRO A 220 -14.27 -12.17 14.15
C PRO A 220 -15.41 -11.18 13.76
N GLY A 221 -15.85 -11.26 12.48
CA GLY A 221 -17.27 -11.24 12.05
C GLY A 221 -17.88 -9.98 11.41
N TRP A 222 -18.29 -10.08 10.13
CA TRP A 222 -19.00 -9.03 9.35
C TRP A 222 -20.43 -9.49 8.93
N ARG A 223 -21.37 -8.54 8.80
CA ARG A 223 -22.65 -8.66 8.07
C ARG A 223 -22.92 -7.43 7.20
N GLU A 224 -23.60 -7.67 6.08
CA GLU A 224 -23.90 -6.77 4.96
C GLU A 224 -25.12 -5.85 5.18
N SER A 225 -25.33 -4.92 4.24
CA SER A 225 -26.56 -4.14 4.09
C SER A 225 -26.87 -3.83 2.61
N PRO A 226 -28.14 -3.52 2.27
CA PRO A 226 -28.76 -3.96 1.01
C PRO A 226 -29.01 -2.86 -0.03
N SER A 227 -29.56 -3.35 -1.15
CA SER A 227 -29.77 -2.84 -2.51
C SER A 227 -30.85 -1.77 -2.72
N GLY A 228 -30.82 -1.13 -3.90
CA GLY A 228 -31.89 -0.30 -4.45
C GLY A 228 -31.87 -0.14 -5.99
N ASP A 229 -32.84 -0.82 -6.61
CA ASP A 229 -33.60 -0.62 -7.87
C ASP A 229 -32.95 -0.55 -9.29
N SER A 230 -33.23 -1.61 -10.04
CA SER A 230 -32.89 -1.90 -11.43
C SER A 230 -34.15 -2.18 -12.25
N GLN A 231 -34.56 -1.26 -13.13
CA GLN A 231 -35.54 -1.55 -14.20
C GLN A 231 -35.03 -1.19 -15.60
N TRP A 232 -33.97 -0.38 -15.70
CA TRP A 232 -33.31 -0.08 -16.97
C TRP A 232 -32.17 -1.06 -17.28
N MET A 233 -31.61 -1.73 -16.26
CA MET A 233 -30.56 -2.75 -16.42
C MET A 233 -31.06 -4.02 -17.10
N ASP A 234 -32.29 -4.45 -16.78
CA ASP A 234 -32.87 -5.67 -17.38
C ASP A 234 -33.08 -5.54 -18.89
N TYR A 235 -33.30 -4.30 -19.38
CA TYR A 235 -33.38 -4.01 -20.81
C TYR A 235 -32.02 -4.17 -21.52
N LEU A 236 -30.93 -3.74 -20.89
CA LEU A 236 -29.56 -3.87 -21.44
C LEU A 236 -29.02 -5.31 -21.36
N LEU A 237 -29.35 -6.05 -20.30
CA LEU A 237 -28.91 -7.44 -20.10
C LEU A 237 -29.59 -8.43 -21.07
N SER A 238 -30.74 -8.05 -21.64
CA SER A 238 -31.51 -8.90 -22.57
C SER A 238 -30.88 -9.06 -23.96
N LYS A 239 -29.88 -8.25 -24.31
CA LYS A 239 -29.08 -8.40 -25.53
C LYS A 239 -27.66 -8.75 -25.13
N SER A 240 -27.18 -9.92 -25.55
CA SER A 240 -25.78 -10.33 -25.43
C SER A 240 -24.88 -9.46 -26.32
N PHE A 241 -24.70 -8.21 -25.92
CA PHE A 241 -23.77 -7.26 -26.50
C PHE A 241 -22.65 -7.14 -25.48
N ILE A 242 -21.62 -8.00 -25.57
CA ILE A 242 -20.36 -7.71 -24.87
C ILE A 242 -19.82 -6.47 -25.58
N PRO A 243 -19.79 -5.28 -24.95
CA PRO A 243 -19.17 -4.13 -25.58
C PRO A 243 -17.73 -4.52 -25.91
N ALA A 244 -17.26 -4.23 -27.13
CA ALA A 244 -15.91 -4.60 -27.54
C ALA A 244 -14.91 -4.01 -26.52
N ALA A 245 -14.32 -4.87 -25.69
CA ALA A 245 -13.44 -4.42 -24.62
C ALA A 245 -12.18 -3.82 -25.25
N ARG A 246 -11.90 -2.57 -24.87
CA ARG A 246 -10.66 -1.86 -25.16
C ARG A 246 -9.85 -1.73 -23.88
N VAL A 247 -8.68 -2.36 -23.84
CA VAL A 247 -7.85 -2.52 -22.65
C VAL A 247 -6.58 -1.67 -22.77
N LEU A 248 -6.36 -0.76 -21.81
CA LEU A 248 -5.09 -0.04 -21.67
C LEU A 248 -4.21 -0.73 -20.62
N VAL A 249 -3.04 -1.22 -21.03
CA VAL A 249 -2.14 -1.99 -20.16
C VAL A 249 -0.92 -1.17 -19.77
N PHE A 250 -0.75 -0.95 -18.47
CA PHE A 250 0.46 -0.41 -17.86
C PHE A 250 1.39 -1.56 -17.42
N GLY A 251 2.70 -1.40 -17.62
CA GLY A 251 3.68 -2.46 -17.31
C GLY A 251 3.77 -3.57 -18.38
N SER A 252 3.31 -3.30 -19.60
CA SER A 252 3.19 -4.28 -20.67
C SER A 252 4.52 -4.83 -21.23
N ARG A 253 5.66 -4.18 -20.91
CA ARG A 253 7.03 -4.63 -21.23
C ARG A 253 7.65 -5.51 -20.14
N GLY A 254 6.91 -5.80 -19.08
CA GLY A 254 7.34 -6.75 -18.04
C GLY A 254 7.06 -8.19 -18.47
N TRP A 255 7.75 -9.15 -17.87
CA TRP A 255 7.59 -10.58 -18.20
C TRP A 255 6.14 -11.09 -18.14
N ILE A 256 5.34 -10.65 -17.16
CA ILE A 256 3.91 -11.03 -17.11
C ILE A 256 3.09 -10.16 -18.08
N GLY A 257 3.44 -8.87 -18.20
CA GLY A 257 2.77 -7.93 -19.12
C GLY A 257 2.84 -8.37 -20.58
N GLU A 258 3.99 -8.89 -21.03
CA GLU A 258 4.16 -9.40 -22.40
C GLU A 258 3.26 -10.61 -22.67
N GLN A 259 3.19 -11.55 -21.73
CA GLN A 259 2.31 -12.71 -21.83
C GLN A 259 0.83 -12.31 -21.83
N PHE A 260 0.46 -11.32 -21.02
CA PHE A 260 -0.91 -10.81 -21.00
C PHE A 260 -1.28 -10.07 -22.30
N LEU A 261 -0.35 -9.31 -22.89
CA LEU A 261 -0.54 -8.72 -24.21
C LEU A 261 -0.74 -9.78 -25.30
N GLU A 262 0.07 -10.84 -25.27
CA GLU A 262 -0.03 -11.98 -26.19
C GLU A 262 -1.42 -12.62 -26.08
N LEU A 263 -1.88 -12.87 -24.85
CA LEU A 263 -3.20 -13.44 -24.56
C LEU A 263 -4.34 -12.55 -25.09
N LEU A 264 -4.27 -11.23 -24.86
CA LEU A 264 -5.26 -10.27 -25.39
C LEU A 264 -5.32 -10.31 -26.93
N LYS A 265 -4.17 -10.35 -27.60
CA LYS A 265 -4.09 -10.44 -29.07
C LYS A 265 -4.67 -11.76 -29.59
N GLN A 266 -4.34 -12.89 -28.96
CA GLN A 266 -4.88 -14.20 -29.31
C GLN A 266 -6.41 -14.25 -29.19
N LYS A 267 -6.95 -13.60 -28.15
CA LYS A 267 -8.40 -13.46 -27.94
C LYS A 267 -9.05 -12.35 -28.77
N LYS A 268 -8.28 -11.66 -29.62
CA LYS A 268 -8.72 -10.55 -30.49
C LYS A 268 -9.39 -9.41 -29.72
N ILE A 269 -8.90 -9.14 -28.51
CA ILE A 269 -9.35 -8.02 -27.67
C ILE A 269 -8.51 -6.79 -28.03
N GLU A 270 -9.17 -5.64 -28.18
CA GLU A 270 -8.45 -4.41 -28.50
C GLU A 270 -7.57 -4.00 -27.32
N VAL A 271 -6.27 -3.85 -27.57
CA VAL A 271 -5.29 -3.56 -26.53
C VAL A 271 -4.38 -2.42 -26.94
N VAL A 272 -4.14 -1.50 -26.00
CA VAL A 272 -3.16 -0.43 -26.11
C VAL A 272 -2.14 -0.59 -24.99
N SER A 273 -0.86 -0.63 -25.34
CA SER A 273 0.21 -0.53 -24.35
C SER A 273 0.42 0.92 -23.96
N SER A 274 0.37 1.22 -22.66
CA SER A 274 0.68 2.54 -22.15
C SER A 274 2.15 2.91 -22.44
N LYS A 275 2.35 4.17 -22.82
CA LYS A 275 3.65 4.80 -23.04
C LYS A 275 4.13 5.52 -21.79
N SER A 276 3.20 5.99 -20.95
CA SER A 276 3.52 6.71 -19.72
C SER A 276 3.91 5.78 -18.56
N ARG A 277 4.53 6.37 -17.53
CA ARG A 277 5.06 5.66 -16.36
C ARG A 277 4.50 6.26 -15.08
N PRO A 278 3.34 5.79 -14.60
CA PRO A 278 2.81 6.22 -13.31
C PRO A 278 3.85 5.93 -12.21
N GLY A 279 4.01 6.84 -11.25
CA GLY A 279 5.10 6.80 -10.27
C GLY A 279 6.34 7.63 -10.65
N SER A 280 6.55 7.91 -11.94
CA SER A 280 7.67 8.73 -12.45
C SER A 280 7.22 9.92 -13.28
N ASP A 281 6.31 9.71 -14.23
CA ASP A 281 5.72 10.78 -15.04
C ASP A 281 4.66 11.54 -14.24
N SER A 282 4.42 12.79 -14.61
CA SER A 282 3.37 13.61 -13.99
C SER A 282 1.98 13.03 -14.25
N ASP A 283 1.10 13.11 -13.25
CA ASP A 283 -0.27 12.59 -13.34
C ASP A 283 -1.09 13.14 -14.52
N ASP A 284 -0.85 14.40 -14.95
CA ASP A 284 -1.52 14.98 -16.12
C ASP A 284 -1.21 14.20 -17.41
N VAL A 285 0.01 13.66 -17.54
CA VAL A 285 0.39 12.80 -18.66
C VAL A 285 -0.36 11.47 -18.59
N ILE A 286 -0.52 10.91 -17.38
CA ILE A 286 -1.25 9.66 -17.17
C ILE A 286 -2.74 9.84 -17.49
N ALA A 287 -3.37 10.88 -16.94
CA ALA A 287 -4.77 11.20 -17.18
C ALA A 287 -5.03 11.51 -18.66
N LYS A 288 -4.13 12.27 -19.30
CA LYS A 288 -4.19 12.56 -20.73
C LYS A 288 -4.10 11.30 -21.58
N GLU A 289 -3.17 10.38 -21.26
CA GLU A 289 -3.09 9.12 -21.99
C GLU A 289 -4.36 8.28 -21.82
N ILE A 290 -4.89 8.15 -20.60
CA ILE A 290 -6.14 7.41 -20.35
C ILE A 290 -7.30 8.02 -21.14
N THR A 291 -7.44 9.35 -21.14
CA THR A 291 -8.53 10.02 -21.87
C THR A 291 -8.36 9.93 -23.40
N GLU A 292 -7.16 10.11 -23.95
CA GLU A 292 -6.89 9.97 -25.39
C GLU A 292 -7.10 8.54 -25.90
N VAL A 293 -6.70 7.55 -25.10
CA VAL A 293 -6.94 6.14 -25.41
C VAL A 293 -8.42 5.81 -25.25
N SER A 294 -9.16 6.49 -24.37
CA SER A 294 -10.57 6.20 -24.08
C SER A 294 -10.82 4.69 -23.90
N PRO A 295 -10.10 3.99 -23.00
CA PRO A 295 -10.28 2.57 -22.79
C PRO A 295 -11.58 2.29 -22.04
N SER A 296 -12.00 1.03 -22.06
CA SER A 296 -13.07 0.51 -21.19
C SER A 296 -12.52 -0.12 -19.91
N HIS A 297 -11.31 -0.66 -19.99
CA HIS A 297 -10.62 -1.33 -18.89
C HIS A 297 -9.17 -0.85 -18.83
N VAL A 298 -8.66 -0.63 -17.62
CA VAL A 298 -7.24 -0.34 -17.38
C VAL A 298 -6.65 -1.46 -16.54
N VAL A 299 -5.53 -2.01 -16.99
CA VAL A 299 -4.82 -3.09 -16.30
C VAL A 299 -3.43 -2.62 -15.93
N SER A 300 -3.11 -2.66 -14.64
CA SER A 300 -1.78 -2.37 -14.11
C SER A 300 -1.04 -3.65 -13.76
N MET A 301 0.02 -3.91 -14.51
CA MET A 301 1.04 -4.92 -14.21
C MET A 301 2.37 -4.25 -13.83
N VAL A 302 2.29 -3.01 -13.34
CA VAL A 302 3.45 -2.24 -12.88
C VAL A 302 3.92 -2.77 -11.53
N GLY A 303 5.22 -2.92 -11.39
CA GLY A 303 5.85 -3.20 -10.11
C GLY A 303 7.36 -3.23 -10.23
N ARG A 304 8.05 -2.67 -9.24
CA ARG A 304 9.49 -2.77 -9.10
C ARG A 304 9.81 -3.97 -8.22
N THR A 305 10.48 -4.96 -8.79
CA THR A 305 10.91 -6.18 -8.09
C THR A 305 12.37 -6.53 -8.35
N GLN A 306 13.10 -5.66 -9.06
CA GLN A 306 14.51 -5.82 -9.45
C GLN A 306 15.07 -4.47 -9.94
N GLY A 307 16.38 -4.38 -10.11
CA GLY A 307 17.06 -3.22 -10.71
C GLY A 307 18.49 -3.54 -11.16
N PRO A 308 19.26 -2.53 -11.62
CA PRO A 308 20.62 -2.74 -12.12
C PRO A 308 21.50 -3.50 -11.11
N GLY A 309 22.04 -4.65 -11.53
CA GLY A 309 22.91 -5.50 -10.70
C GLY A 309 22.20 -6.40 -9.69
N CYS A 310 20.85 -6.35 -9.58
CA CYS A 310 20.10 -7.17 -8.64
C CYS A 310 18.75 -7.62 -9.23
N GLY A 311 18.62 -8.92 -9.50
CA GLY A 311 17.45 -9.52 -10.17
C GLY A 311 16.28 -9.89 -9.25
N ASN A 312 16.25 -9.36 -8.03
CA ASN A 312 15.22 -9.67 -7.03
C ASN A 312 14.88 -8.43 -6.17
N ILE A 313 13.94 -8.60 -5.23
CA ILE A 313 13.44 -7.51 -4.39
C ILE A 313 14.49 -6.95 -3.42
N ASP A 314 15.63 -7.62 -3.23
CA ASP A 314 16.71 -7.15 -2.35
C ASP A 314 17.32 -5.85 -2.90
N TYR A 315 17.13 -5.57 -4.19
CA TYR A 315 17.39 -4.26 -4.81
C TYR A 315 16.73 -3.10 -4.05
N LEU A 316 15.51 -3.32 -3.52
CA LEU A 316 14.72 -2.31 -2.83
C LEU A 316 15.07 -2.16 -1.35
N GLU A 317 15.90 -3.05 -0.80
CA GLU A 317 16.35 -2.98 0.59
C GLU A 317 17.41 -1.89 0.84
N GLY A 318 17.89 -1.24 -0.23
CA GLY A 318 18.86 -0.15 -0.16
C GLY A 318 18.38 1.14 0.53
N GLY A 319 19.14 2.21 0.34
CA GLY A 319 18.90 3.50 0.98
C GLY A 319 17.70 4.30 0.43
N PRO A 320 17.58 5.59 0.80
CA PRO A 320 16.44 6.46 0.45
C PRO A 320 15.96 6.42 -0.99
N GLU A 321 16.90 6.41 -1.95
CA GLU A 321 16.57 6.40 -3.37
C GLU A 321 15.77 5.13 -3.76
N LYS A 322 16.10 3.99 -3.15
CA LYS A 322 15.37 2.73 -3.38
C LYS A 322 14.01 2.73 -2.72
N LEU A 323 13.87 3.39 -1.57
CA LEU A 323 12.56 3.59 -0.95
C LEU A 323 11.68 4.47 -1.83
N LYS A 324 12.23 5.56 -2.40
CA LYS A 324 11.50 6.43 -3.34
C LYS A 324 11.04 5.67 -4.58
N GLU A 325 11.92 4.87 -5.19
CA GLU A 325 11.56 3.98 -6.30
C GLU A 325 10.46 2.98 -5.90
N ASN A 326 10.59 2.35 -4.72
CA ASN A 326 9.61 1.39 -4.21
C ASN A 326 8.23 2.04 -4.01
N VAL A 327 8.16 3.16 -3.29
CA VAL A 327 6.89 3.87 -3.03
C VAL A 327 6.29 4.39 -4.34
N GLY A 328 7.10 4.95 -5.24
CA GLY A 328 6.65 5.44 -6.54
C GLY A 328 6.02 4.33 -7.39
N ASP A 329 6.74 3.23 -7.59
CA ASP A 329 6.33 2.17 -8.53
C ASP A 329 5.35 1.15 -7.92
N ASN A 330 5.43 0.87 -6.62
CA ASN A 330 4.66 -0.20 -5.97
C ASN A 330 3.46 0.30 -5.16
N LEU A 331 3.36 1.60 -4.85
CA LEU A 331 2.22 2.20 -4.14
C LEU A 331 1.58 3.34 -4.92
N PHE A 332 2.33 4.38 -5.26
CA PHE A 332 1.75 5.56 -5.90
C PHE A 332 1.22 5.22 -7.30
N ALA A 333 1.98 4.48 -8.10
CA ALA A 333 1.58 4.09 -9.44
C ALA A 333 0.25 3.31 -9.52
N PRO A 334 0.04 2.21 -8.78
CA PRO A 334 -1.25 1.53 -8.79
C PRO A 334 -2.38 2.37 -8.18
N TRP A 335 -2.10 3.15 -7.13
CA TRP A 335 -3.12 3.99 -6.49
C TRP A 335 -3.62 5.11 -7.42
N ILE A 336 -2.72 5.80 -8.13
CA ILE A 336 -3.11 6.89 -9.04
C ILE A 336 -3.89 6.37 -10.25
N LEU A 337 -3.55 5.17 -10.74
CA LEU A 337 -4.32 4.54 -11.81
C LEU A 337 -5.73 4.17 -11.32
N ALA A 338 -5.85 3.57 -10.13
CA ALA A 338 -7.15 3.24 -9.55
C ALA A 338 -8.02 4.49 -9.38
N LYS A 339 -7.42 5.58 -8.86
CA LYS A 339 -8.07 6.89 -8.74
C LYS A 339 -8.62 7.40 -10.07
N PHE A 340 -7.80 7.45 -11.12
CA PHE A 340 -8.26 7.95 -12.41
C PHE A 340 -9.34 7.05 -13.01
N CYS A 341 -9.24 5.74 -12.83
CA CYS A 341 -10.28 4.83 -13.29
C CYS A 341 -11.60 5.06 -12.53
N ASP A 342 -11.56 5.29 -11.22
CA ASP A 342 -12.74 5.62 -10.42
C ASP A 342 -13.39 6.94 -10.87
N GLU A 343 -12.58 7.99 -11.09
CA GLU A 343 -13.07 9.28 -11.60
C GLU A 343 -13.69 9.19 -13.01
N PHE A 344 -13.14 8.33 -13.87
CA PHE A 344 -13.61 8.16 -15.25
C PHE A 344 -14.65 7.04 -15.41
N GLY A 345 -15.02 6.35 -14.34
CA GLY A 345 -15.96 5.22 -14.38
C GLY A 345 -15.45 4.02 -15.20
N LEU A 346 -14.13 3.79 -15.19
CA LEU A 346 -13.46 2.70 -15.90
C LEU A 346 -13.24 1.50 -14.97
N HIS A 347 -13.28 0.28 -15.49
CA HIS A 347 -12.86 -0.88 -14.70
C HIS A 347 -11.33 -0.88 -14.54
N PHE A 348 -10.85 -1.00 -13.30
CA PHE A 348 -9.42 -1.10 -13.01
C PHE A 348 -9.06 -2.48 -12.49
N THR A 349 -7.99 -3.07 -13.03
CA THR A 349 -7.38 -4.28 -12.48
C THR A 349 -5.93 -4.04 -12.15
N TYR A 350 -5.53 -4.37 -10.93
CA TYR A 350 -4.15 -4.38 -10.49
C TYR A 350 -3.69 -5.82 -10.24
N LEU A 351 -2.57 -6.18 -10.86
CA LEU A 351 -1.86 -7.42 -10.57
C LEU A 351 -0.98 -7.20 -9.32
N GLY A 352 -1.59 -7.47 -8.17
CA GLY A 352 -0.98 -7.37 -6.85
C GLY A 352 -0.09 -8.55 -6.50
N THR A 353 0.17 -8.74 -5.21
CA THR A 353 1.04 -9.81 -4.69
C THR A 353 0.45 -10.36 -3.42
N GLY A 354 0.53 -11.68 -3.24
CA GLY A 354 0.20 -12.34 -1.98
C GLY A 354 1.40 -12.56 -1.05
N CYS A 355 2.60 -12.09 -1.43
CA CYS A 355 3.79 -12.09 -0.57
C CYS A 355 3.72 -11.04 0.56
N LEU A 356 2.57 -11.01 1.22
CA LEU A 356 2.15 -10.06 2.25
C LEU A 356 1.92 -10.74 3.60
N TYR A 357 1.98 -12.06 3.62
CA TYR A 357 1.64 -12.89 4.76
C TYR A 357 2.77 -13.81 5.17
N GLN A 358 2.79 -14.14 6.46
CA GLN A 358 3.71 -15.08 7.09
C GLN A 358 2.92 -16.03 7.98
N TYR A 359 3.18 -17.34 7.89
CA TYR A 359 2.61 -18.33 8.79
C TYR A 359 2.73 -17.92 10.27
N ASN A 360 1.69 -18.21 11.04
CA ASN A 360 1.60 -17.92 12.47
C ASN A 360 0.72 -18.97 13.18
N GLU A 361 0.35 -18.70 14.43
CA GLU A 361 -0.48 -19.62 15.24
C GLU A 361 -1.85 -19.93 14.60
N GLU A 362 -2.47 -18.94 13.94
CA GLU A 362 -3.80 -19.05 13.31
C GLU A 362 -3.72 -19.66 11.90
N HIS A 363 -2.66 -19.34 11.16
CA HIS A 363 -2.37 -19.84 9.82
C HIS A 363 -1.09 -20.66 9.86
N GLN A 364 -1.23 -21.91 10.26
CA GLN A 364 -0.13 -22.86 10.33
C GLN A 364 0.21 -23.40 8.92
N ARG A 365 1.40 -24.01 8.75
CA ARG A 365 1.90 -24.50 7.45
C ARG A 365 0.94 -25.46 6.70
N ASN A 366 0.17 -26.26 7.45
CA ASN A 366 -0.87 -27.18 6.94
C ASN A 366 -2.28 -26.79 7.41
N GLY A 367 -2.43 -25.54 7.86
CA GLY A 367 -3.67 -25.00 8.37
C GLY A 367 -4.45 -24.23 7.31
N LYS A 368 -5.36 -23.39 7.79
CA LYS A 368 -6.18 -22.52 6.94
C LYS A 368 -5.33 -21.48 6.21
N GLY A 369 -5.60 -21.29 4.93
CA GLY A 369 -4.99 -20.23 4.13
C GLY A 369 -5.48 -18.83 4.52
N TYR A 370 -4.72 -17.81 4.11
CA TYR A 370 -5.11 -16.41 4.27
C TYR A 370 -6.20 -16.03 3.25
N THR A 371 -7.31 -15.49 3.72
CA THR A 371 -8.43 -14.98 2.92
C THR A 371 -8.18 -13.59 2.37
N GLU A 372 -9.01 -13.14 1.44
CA GLU A 372 -8.88 -11.81 0.84
C GLU A 372 -9.20 -10.66 1.80
N SER A 373 -9.94 -10.97 2.88
CA SER A 373 -10.32 -10.01 3.92
C SER A 373 -9.25 -9.77 4.99
N GLU A 374 -8.22 -10.61 5.03
CA GLU A 374 -7.21 -10.58 6.09
C GLU A 374 -6.10 -9.55 5.82
N THR A 375 -5.70 -8.85 6.88
CA THR A 375 -4.67 -7.82 6.85
C THR A 375 -3.28 -8.44 6.67
N PRO A 376 -2.42 -7.90 5.79
CA PRO A 376 -1.01 -8.27 5.70
C PRO A 376 -0.31 -8.28 7.08
N ASN A 377 0.43 -9.36 7.38
CA ASN A 377 1.19 -9.49 8.63
C ASN A 377 2.71 -9.62 8.42
N PHE A 378 3.18 -9.67 7.17
CA PHE A 378 4.60 -9.81 6.87
C PHE A 378 5.27 -8.46 6.60
N THR A 379 6.23 -8.10 7.44
CA THR A 379 6.99 -6.83 7.39
C THR A 379 8.50 -7.03 7.21
N GLY A 380 8.92 -8.25 6.88
CA GLY A 380 10.34 -8.65 6.85
C GLY A 380 11.19 -8.02 5.74
N ASN A 381 10.58 -7.30 4.80
CA ASN A 381 11.30 -6.53 3.78
C ASN A 381 10.47 -5.29 3.34
N LYS A 382 11.16 -4.25 2.86
CA LYS A 382 10.55 -2.96 2.48
C LYS A 382 9.57 -3.10 1.32
N TYR A 383 9.82 -4.03 0.40
CA TYR A 383 8.93 -4.31 -0.72
C TYR A 383 7.55 -4.76 -0.24
N SER A 384 7.49 -5.76 0.63
CA SER A 384 6.25 -6.33 1.15
C SER A 384 5.49 -5.34 2.03
N VAL A 385 6.20 -4.51 2.81
CA VAL A 385 5.56 -3.42 3.58
C VAL A 385 4.82 -2.47 2.64
N VAL A 386 5.49 -1.94 1.62
CA VAL A 386 4.87 -1.01 0.65
C VAL A 386 3.71 -1.67 -0.08
N LYS A 387 3.88 -2.89 -0.60
CA LYS A 387 2.81 -3.63 -1.29
C LYS A 387 1.64 -3.97 -0.36
N GLY A 388 1.87 -4.20 0.93
CA GLY A 388 0.82 -4.45 1.92
C GLY A 388 -0.06 -3.22 2.15
N PHE A 389 0.52 -2.02 2.12
CA PHE A 389 -0.26 -0.78 2.13
C PHE A 389 -0.99 -0.57 0.81
N THR A 390 -0.35 -0.87 -0.32
CA THR A 390 -1.00 -0.80 -1.64
C THR A 390 -2.24 -1.69 -1.68
N ASP A 391 -2.12 -2.95 -1.28
CA ASP A 391 -3.19 -3.95 -1.24
C ASP A 391 -4.41 -3.45 -0.45
N GLN A 392 -4.17 -2.91 0.74
CA GLN A 392 -5.23 -2.32 1.57
C GLN A 392 -5.82 -1.05 0.94
N SER A 393 -4.98 -0.19 0.37
CA SER A 393 -5.41 1.09 -0.20
C SER A 393 -6.27 0.93 -1.46
N LEU A 394 -6.09 -0.14 -2.23
CA LEU A 394 -6.90 -0.37 -3.41
C LEU A 394 -8.32 -0.81 -3.06
N GLY A 395 -8.55 -1.28 -1.83
CA GLY A 395 -9.89 -1.61 -1.33
C GLY A 395 -10.85 -0.41 -1.23
N PHE A 396 -10.37 0.84 -1.35
CA PHE A 396 -11.24 2.03 -1.39
C PHE A 396 -11.97 2.20 -2.72
N PHE A 397 -11.44 1.66 -3.82
CA PHE A 397 -11.96 1.89 -5.16
C PHE A 397 -12.96 0.80 -5.54
N LYS A 398 -14.23 1.19 -5.74
CA LYS A 398 -15.34 0.24 -5.91
C LYS A 398 -15.35 -0.47 -7.26
N ASN A 399 -14.62 0.07 -8.23
CA ASN A 399 -14.44 -0.41 -9.60
C ASN A 399 -13.12 -1.18 -9.81
N THR A 400 -12.43 -1.54 -8.72
CA THR A 400 -11.09 -2.11 -8.76
C THR A 400 -11.06 -3.59 -8.41
N LEU A 401 -10.41 -4.39 -9.26
CA LEU A 401 -9.94 -5.74 -8.99
C LEU A 401 -8.48 -5.70 -8.51
N ASN A 402 -8.19 -6.29 -7.36
CA ASN A 402 -6.82 -6.52 -6.90
C ASN A 402 -6.53 -8.02 -6.89
N ALA A 403 -5.78 -8.51 -7.89
CA ALA A 403 -5.47 -9.93 -8.04
C ALA A 403 -4.09 -10.27 -7.46
N ARG A 404 -4.07 -11.01 -6.35
CA ARG A 404 -2.84 -11.37 -5.63
C ARG A 404 -2.20 -12.63 -6.23
N ILE A 405 -1.10 -12.46 -6.97
CA ILE A 405 -0.27 -13.58 -7.41
C ILE A 405 0.85 -13.88 -6.40
N ARG A 406 1.41 -15.09 -6.42
CA ARG A 406 2.58 -15.45 -5.62
C ARG A 406 3.52 -16.34 -6.41
N LEU A 407 4.83 -16.09 -6.26
CA LEU A 407 5.89 -17.03 -6.66
C LEU A 407 5.67 -17.64 -8.06
N PRO A 408 5.51 -16.82 -9.12
CA PRO A 408 4.99 -17.28 -10.40
C PRO A 408 5.86 -18.37 -11.05
N ILE A 409 5.21 -19.43 -11.53
CA ILE A 409 5.76 -20.46 -12.41
C ILE A 409 5.15 -20.36 -13.81
N ASN A 410 5.88 -20.86 -14.81
CA ASN A 410 5.50 -20.78 -16.22
C ASN A 410 5.98 -21.99 -17.03
N ASP A 411 5.57 -22.06 -18.30
CA ASP A 411 6.00 -23.08 -19.29
C ASP A 411 7.33 -22.73 -19.99
N ASP A 412 7.90 -21.54 -19.71
CA ASP A 412 9.11 -21.02 -20.34
C ASP A 412 10.39 -21.28 -19.51
N ASP A 413 11.57 -21.16 -20.12
CA ASP A 413 12.86 -21.23 -19.40
C ASP A 413 13.33 -19.84 -18.89
N SER A 414 12.39 -18.92 -18.64
CA SER A 414 12.74 -17.56 -18.23
C SER A 414 13.50 -17.55 -16.90
N PRO A 415 14.52 -16.69 -16.73
CA PRO A 415 15.18 -16.52 -15.43
C PRO A 415 14.24 -15.94 -14.37
N ARG A 416 13.03 -15.50 -14.73
CA ARG A 416 11.98 -15.07 -13.79
C ARG A 416 11.08 -16.22 -13.33
N ASN A 417 11.02 -17.32 -14.09
CA ASN A 417 10.24 -18.50 -13.75
C ASN A 417 10.82 -19.17 -12.49
N LEU A 418 10.00 -19.33 -11.45
CA LEU A 418 10.44 -19.98 -10.21
C LEU A 418 10.89 -21.42 -10.46
N LEU A 419 10.20 -22.17 -11.32
CA LEU A 419 10.54 -23.57 -11.61
C LEU A 419 11.98 -23.69 -12.15
N ARG A 420 12.35 -22.81 -13.08
CA ARG A 420 13.72 -22.70 -13.59
C ARG A 420 14.73 -22.39 -12.49
N LYS A 421 14.45 -21.42 -11.61
CA LYS A 421 15.35 -21.09 -10.48
C LYS A 421 15.58 -22.28 -9.56
N LEU A 422 14.51 -23.01 -9.21
CA LEU A 422 14.57 -24.14 -8.29
C LEU A 422 15.46 -25.26 -8.81
N ILE A 423 15.40 -25.59 -10.11
CA ILE A 423 16.25 -26.62 -10.73
C ILE A 423 17.76 -26.31 -10.55
N GLY A 424 18.14 -25.03 -10.41
CA GLY A 424 19.52 -24.60 -10.19
C GLY A 424 19.94 -24.49 -8.72
N PHE A 425 19.02 -24.64 -7.76
CA PHE A 425 19.34 -24.43 -6.34
C PHE A 425 20.05 -25.63 -5.72
N LYS A 426 21.16 -25.35 -5.04
CA LYS A 426 21.92 -26.34 -4.25
C LYS A 426 21.31 -26.59 -2.86
N LYS A 427 20.55 -25.63 -2.34
CA LYS A 427 19.89 -25.70 -1.04
C LYS A 427 18.47 -25.19 -1.18
N VAL A 428 17.51 -25.94 -0.65
CA VAL A 428 16.09 -25.57 -0.65
C VAL A 428 15.50 -25.73 0.73
N ILE A 429 14.56 -24.85 1.05
CA ILE A 429 13.87 -24.85 2.33
C ILE A 429 12.54 -25.57 2.17
N ASP A 430 12.21 -26.43 3.13
CA ASP A 430 10.97 -27.19 3.14
C ASP A 430 9.84 -26.43 3.84
N ILE A 431 9.34 -25.40 3.17
CA ILE A 431 8.16 -24.64 3.62
C ILE A 431 7.13 -24.65 2.48
N PRO A 432 5.90 -25.13 2.72
CA PRO A 432 4.84 -25.09 1.72
C PRO A 432 4.48 -23.64 1.39
N ASN A 433 4.12 -23.36 0.14
CA ASN A 433 3.69 -22.04 -0.31
C ASN A 433 2.59 -22.16 -1.37
N SER A 434 1.65 -21.22 -1.38
CA SER A 434 0.80 -21.00 -2.56
C SER A 434 1.60 -20.36 -3.69
N ILE A 435 1.38 -20.86 -4.91
CA ILE A 435 2.14 -20.50 -6.12
C ILE A 435 1.13 -20.23 -7.25
N THR A 436 1.46 -19.31 -8.14
CA THR A 436 0.67 -18.97 -9.33
C THR A 436 1.30 -19.59 -10.57
N TYR A 437 0.56 -20.45 -11.28
CA TYR A 437 0.91 -20.91 -12.62
C TYR A 437 0.29 -19.98 -13.66
N LEU A 438 1.13 -19.15 -14.28
CA LEU A 438 0.68 -18.06 -15.16
C LEU A 438 -0.18 -18.51 -16.36
N PRO A 439 0.13 -19.62 -17.06
CA PRO A 439 -0.69 -20.11 -18.17
C PRO A 439 -2.13 -20.49 -17.77
N ASP A 440 -2.38 -20.79 -16.50
CA ASP A 440 -3.71 -21.09 -15.96
C ASP A 440 -4.37 -19.82 -15.40
N CYS A 441 -3.63 -19.04 -14.61
CA CYS A 441 -4.18 -17.86 -13.94
C CYS A 441 -4.39 -16.64 -14.85
N LEU A 442 -3.61 -16.42 -15.91
CA LEU A 442 -3.78 -15.26 -16.80
C LEU A 442 -5.08 -15.32 -17.64
N PRO A 443 -5.48 -16.47 -18.21
CA PRO A 443 -6.81 -16.63 -18.82
C PRO A 443 -7.95 -16.32 -17.84
N ILE A 444 -7.85 -16.82 -16.60
CA ILE A 444 -8.83 -16.53 -15.55
C ILE A 444 -8.88 -15.02 -15.24
N LEU A 445 -7.72 -14.38 -15.08
CA LEU A 445 -7.63 -12.94 -14.86
C LEU A 445 -8.30 -12.15 -15.98
N LEU A 446 -8.10 -12.55 -17.23
CA LEU A 446 -8.75 -11.91 -18.37
C LEU A 446 -10.27 -12.03 -18.30
N GLU A 447 -10.79 -13.20 -17.94
CA GLU A 447 -12.25 -13.37 -17.78
C GLU A 447 -12.81 -12.50 -16.66
N LEU A 448 -12.11 -12.40 -15.53
CA LEU A 448 -12.47 -11.52 -14.42
C LEU A 448 -12.49 -10.04 -14.86
N ILE A 449 -11.47 -9.60 -15.61
CA ILE A 449 -11.39 -8.25 -16.18
C ILE A 449 -12.60 -7.96 -17.07
N LEU A 450 -12.92 -8.87 -17.99
CA LEU A 450 -14.03 -8.70 -18.95
C LEU A 450 -15.40 -8.71 -18.28
N LYS A 451 -15.54 -9.44 -17.16
CA LYS A 451 -16.73 -9.43 -16.30
C LYS A 451 -16.77 -8.24 -15.33
N GLN A 452 -15.73 -7.40 -15.33
CA GLN A 452 -15.54 -6.27 -14.42
C GLN A 452 -15.66 -6.68 -12.95
N GLU A 453 -15.14 -7.86 -12.61
CA GLU A 453 -15.11 -8.37 -11.23
C GLU A 453 -14.30 -7.44 -10.33
N ILE A 454 -14.74 -7.22 -9.09
CA ILE A 454 -14.14 -6.22 -8.19
C ILE A 454 -13.65 -6.84 -6.87
N GLY A 455 -12.99 -6.02 -6.06
CA GLY A 455 -12.44 -6.40 -4.77
C GLY A 455 -11.13 -7.17 -4.89
N THR A 456 -10.65 -7.68 -3.76
CA THR A 456 -9.39 -8.43 -3.72
C THR A 456 -9.63 -9.92 -3.95
N LEU A 457 -8.84 -10.55 -4.81
CA LEU A 457 -8.89 -11.98 -5.13
C LEU A 457 -7.50 -12.62 -4.94
N ASN A 458 -7.44 -13.76 -4.25
CA ASN A 458 -6.23 -14.59 -4.22
C ASN A 458 -6.10 -15.38 -5.53
N LEU A 459 -5.28 -14.88 -6.46
CA LEU A 459 -5.06 -15.47 -7.78
C LEU A 459 -3.84 -16.40 -7.78
N VAL A 460 -3.98 -17.51 -7.06
CA VAL A 460 -2.98 -18.60 -6.96
C VAL A 460 -3.68 -19.93 -7.22
N ASN A 461 -2.93 -20.96 -7.63
CA ASN A 461 -3.51 -22.29 -7.79
C ASN A 461 -3.89 -22.89 -6.43
N PRO A 462 -5.03 -23.60 -6.31
CA PRO A 462 -5.46 -24.19 -5.04
C PRO A 462 -4.43 -25.12 -4.40
N GLY A 463 -4.32 -25.00 -3.09
CA GLY A 463 -3.37 -25.74 -2.25
C GLY A 463 -2.04 -25.01 -2.03
N SER A 464 -1.10 -25.73 -1.44
CA SER A 464 0.27 -25.28 -1.19
C SER A 464 1.25 -26.39 -1.52
N ILE A 465 2.47 -26.03 -1.90
CA ILE A 465 3.51 -26.99 -2.26
C ILE A 465 4.86 -26.49 -1.75
N SER A 466 5.72 -27.39 -1.27
CA SER A 466 7.08 -27.04 -0.84
C SER A 466 8.07 -27.15 -2.01
N PHE A 467 9.18 -26.42 -1.93
CA PHE A 467 10.20 -26.48 -2.98
C PHE A 467 10.81 -27.88 -3.16
N PRO A 468 11.12 -28.66 -2.10
CA PRO A 468 11.52 -30.06 -2.26
C PRO A 468 10.49 -30.89 -3.03
N ARG A 469 9.18 -30.68 -2.79
CA ARG A 469 8.13 -31.41 -3.54
C ARG A 469 8.11 -31.03 -5.01
N ILE A 470 8.28 -29.75 -5.36
CA ILE A 470 8.40 -29.31 -6.77
C ILE A 470 9.58 -29.99 -7.47
N LEU A 471 10.74 -30.05 -6.80
CA LEU A 471 11.91 -30.72 -7.35
C LEU A 471 11.68 -32.23 -7.50
N GLY A 472 11.00 -32.86 -6.55
CA GLY A 472 10.60 -34.27 -6.67
C GLY A 472 9.68 -34.52 -7.87
N ILE A 473 8.70 -33.65 -8.13
CA ILE A 473 7.87 -33.74 -9.35
C ILE A 473 8.75 -33.60 -10.60
N TYR A 474 9.72 -32.70 -10.60
CA TYR A 474 10.66 -32.59 -11.71
C TYR A 474 11.45 -33.89 -11.96
N GLU A 475 11.94 -34.54 -10.91
CA GLU A 475 12.63 -35.84 -11.04
C GLU A 475 11.69 -36.95 -11.53
N GLU A 476 10.44 -36.99 -11.04
CA GLU A 476 9.40 -37.94 -11.44
C GLU A 476 9.07 -37.83 -12.95
N GLU A 477 8.81 -36.62 -13.43
CA GLU A 477 8.37 -36.39 -14.82
C GLU A 477 9.53 -36.49 -15.83
N THR A 478 10.76 -36.13 -15.43
CA THR A 478 11.90 -36.07 -16.36
C THR A 478 12.87 -37.26 -16.26
N GLY A 479 12.81 -38.01 -15.17
CA GLY A 479 13.79 -39.05 -14.82
C GLY A 479 15.18 -38.51 -14.48
N LYS A 480 15.39 -37.18 -14.46
CA LYS A 480 16.69 -36.56 -14.14
C LYS A 480 16.78 -36.34 -12.64
N LYS A 481 17.79 -36.93 -12.00
CA LYS A 481 18.10 -36.68 -10.58
C LYS A 481 18.79 -35.32 -10.39
N LEU A 482 18.38 -34.58 -9.38
CA LEU A 482 18.94 -33.29 -8.99
C LEU A 482 19.76 -33.44 -7.71
N GLU A 483 20.87 -32.70 -7.62
CA GLU A 483 21.69 -32.64 -6.41
C GLU A 483 21.37 -31.38 -5.60
N PHE A 484 20.52 -31.52 -4.58
CA PHE A 484 20.17 -30.45 -3.65
C PHE A 484 20.09 -30.95 -2.19
N GLU A 485 20.36 -30.06 -1.26
CA GLU A 485 20.21 -30.28 0.18
C GLU A 485 18.90 -29.64 0.66
N VAL A 486 18.11 -30.39 1.43
CA VAL A 486 16.94 -29.86 2.13
C VAL A 486 17.37 -29.28 3.47
N VAL A 487 17.21 -27.97 3.62
CA VAL A 487 17.57 -27.24 4.83
C VAL A 487 16.33 -27.08 5.71
N GLN A 488 16.39 -27.64 6.90
CA GLN A 488 15.41 -27.39 7.96
C GLN A 488 15.72 -26.03 8.59
N VAL A 489 14.71 -25.17 8.65
CA VAL A 489 14.85 -23.82 9.20
C VAL A 489 13.78 -23.57 10.26
N ASP A 490 14.21 -22.95 11.35
CA ASP A 490 13.31 -22.41 12.36
C ASP A 490 12.74 -21.05 11.92
N GLU A 491 11.73 -20.58 12.64
CA GLU A 491 11.03 -19.32 12.36
C GLU A 491 11.91 -18.08 12.56
N SER A 492 12.95 -18.17 13.39
CA SER A 492 13.90 -17.06 13.63
C SER A 492 14.97 -16.92 12.54
N SER A 493 15.09 -17.93 11.66
CA SER A 493 16.12 -17.92 10.62
C SER A 493 15.95 -16.75 9.65
N PRO A 494 17.04 -16.13 9.17
CA PRO A 494 16.98 -15.03 8.21
C PRO A 494 16.21 -15.41 6.93
N ALA A 495 16.27 -16.68 6.53
CA ALA A 495 15.58 -17.15 5.33
C ALA A 495 14.05 -17.11 5.47
N VAL A 496 13.53 -17.30 6.68
CA VAL A 496 12.09 -17.18 6.99
C VAL A 496 11.71 -15.73 7.31
N GLN A 497 12.58 -14.98 7.99
CA GLN A 497 12.29 -13.60 8.39
C GLN A 497 12.32 -12.60 7.23
N THR A 498 13.07 -12.87 6.16
CA THR A 498 13.24 -11.92 5.04
C THR A 498 12.35 -12.22 3.83
N ARG A 499 11.65 -13.36 3.80
CA ARG A 499 10.78 -13.80 2.70
C ARG A 499 9.42 -14.23 3.23
N ALA A 500 8.36 -13.81 2.54
CA ALA A 500 6.99 -14.14 2.91
C ALA A 500 6.68 -15.61 2.60
N HIS A 501 6.33 -16.38 3.64
CA HIS A 501 5.88 -17.76 3.52
C HIS A 501 4.45 -17.93 4.03
N CYS A 502 3.54 -18.35 3.16
CA CYS A 502 2.13 -18.53 3.52
C CYS A 502 1.38 -19.44 2.53
N THR A 503 0.20 -19.86 2.97
CA THR A 503 -0.86 -20.42 2.11
C THR A 503 -1.94 -19.36 1.97
N LEU A 504 -2.45 -19.13 0.76
CA LEU A 504 -3.63 -18.30 0.53
C LEU A 504 -4.86 -19.20 0.36
N ASP A 505 -5.99 -18.75 0.87
CA ASP A 505 -7.29 -19.39 0.66
C ASP A 505 -7.78 -19.07 -0.76
N THR A 506 -8.16 -20.11 -1.51
CA THR A 506 -8.61 -20.01 -2.91
C THR A 506 -10.10 -20.25 -3.06
N THR A 507 -10.88 -20.32 -1.96
CA THR A 507 -12.31 -20.64 -2.00
C THR A 507 -13.07 -19.71 -2.94
N ARG A 508 -12.77 -18.41 -2.91
CA ARG A 508 -13.39 -17.43 -3.82
C ARG A 508 -13.05 -17.72 -5.29
N LEU A 509 -11.78 -18.00 -5.59
CA LEU A 509 -11.34 -18.33 -6.94
C LEU A 509 -12.00 -19.61 -7.44
N GLU A 510 -12.02 -20.67 -6.64
CA GLU A 510 -12.60 -21.97 -6.96
C GLU A 510 -14.14 -21.89 -7.15
N THR A 511 -14.80 -20.99 -6.41
CA THR A 511 -16.23 -20.71 -6.58
C THR A 511 -16.52 -20.08 -7.93
N LEU A 512 -15.64 -19.19 -8.40
CA LEU A 512 -15.78 -18.51 -9.69
C LEU A 512 -15.32 -19.40 -10.86
N PHE A 513 -14.33 -20.26 -10.63
CA PHE A 513 -13.67 -21.09 -11.64
C PHE A 513 -13.37 -22.48 -11.07
N SER A 514 -14.31 -23.42 -11.21
CA SER A 514 -14.16 -24.77 -10.67
C SER A 514 -13.11 -25.64 -11.39
N GLU A 515 -12.65 -25.23 -12.57
CA GLU A 515 -11.66 -25.96 -13.38
C GLU A 515 -10.21 -25.54 -13.11
N VAL A 516 -9.98 -24.59 -12.19
CA VAL A 516 -8.62 -24.15 -11.85
C VAL A 516 -7.79 -25.34 -11.34
N LEU A 517 -6.57 -25.48 -11.86
CA LEU A 517 -5.73 -26.63 -11.51
C LEU A 517 -5.21 -26.49 -10.09
N SER A 518 -5.21 -27.59 -9.33
CA SER A 518 -4.45 -27.65 -8.08
C SER A 518 -2.97 -27.37 -8.34
N ILE A 519 -2.26 -26.82 -7.36
CA ILE A 519 -0.87 -26.43 -7.56
C ILE A 519 0.04 -27.62 -7.94
N GLU A 520 -0.21 -28.81 -7.41
CA GLU A 520 0.56 -30.00 -7.80
C GLU A 520 0.34 -30.37 -9.28
N SER A 521 -0.91 -30.32 -9.75
CA SER A 521 -1.24 -30.60 -11.16
C SER A 521 -0.65 -29.53 -12.09
N ALA A 522 -0.69 -28.26 -11.67
CA ALA A 522 -0.10 -27.14 -12.40
C ALA A 522 1.42 -27.27 -12.53
N VAL A 523 2.11 -27.69 -11.46
CA VAL A 523 3.57 -27.94 -11.49
C VAL A 523 3.92 -29.09 -12.44
N ARG A 524 3.19 -30.22 -12.40
CA ARG A 524 3.40 -31.34 -13.35
C ARG A 524 3.30 -30.86 -14.79
N LYS A 525 2.21 -30.15 -15.12
CA LYS A 525 1.99 -29.58 -16.46
C LYS A 525 3.11 -28.63 -16.88
N ALA A 526 3.58 -27.76 -15.98
CA ALA A 526 4.70 -26.86 -16.26
C ALA A 526 6.01 -27.63 -16.54
N VAL A 527 6.31 -28.66 -15.76
CA VAL A 527 7.50 -29.51 -15.95
C VAL A 527 7.46 -30.25 -17.29
N GLU A 528 6.32 -30.85 -17.63
CA GLU A 528 6.13 -31.53 -18.92
C GLU A 528 6.43 -30.57 -20.08
N LYS A 529 5.88 -29.34 -20.02
CA LYS A 529 6.09 -28.32 -21.05
C LYS A 529 7.55 -27.87 -21.16
N ILE A 530 8.22 -27.60 -20.04
CA ILE A 530 9.64 -27.21 -20.06
C ILE A 530 10.51 -28.35 -20.61
N SER A 531 10.19 -29.59 -20.27
CA SER A 531 10.97 -30.76 -20.70
C SER A 531 10.94 -30.95 -22.22
N ILE A 532 9.78 -30.71 -22.84
CA ILE A 532 9.62 -30.72 -24.31
C ILE A 532 10.49 -29.66 -25.00
N HIS A 533 10.72 -28.50 -24.36
CA HIS A 533 11.53 -27.43 -24.94
C HIS A 533 13.04 -27.64 -24.74
N LEU A 534 13.45 -28.50 -23.80
CA LEU A 534 14.85 -28.82 -23.50
C LEU A 534 15.34 -30.11 -24.18
N SER A 535 14.44 -30.89 -24.77
CA SER A 535 14.73 -32.04 -25.64
C SER A 535 14.84 -31.61 -27.10
#